data_AF-A0A7C6NXM3-F1
#
_entry.id   AF-A0A7C6NXM3-F1
#
_cell.length_a   1.000
_cell.length_b   1.000
_cell.length_c   1.000
_cell.angle_alpha   90.00
_cell.angle_beta   90.00
_cell.angle_gamma   90.00
#
_symmetry.space_group_name_H-M   'P 1'
#
loop_
_entity.id
_entity.type
_entity.pdbx_description
1 polymer ?
#
loop_
_entity_poly.entity_id
_entity_poly.type
_entity_poly.pdbx_seq_one_letter_code
_entity_poly.pdbx_strand_id
1 'polypeptide(L)' 'MKGIDKLIQQARVVAGIRGDELDQYDFSKLTTAELIELAYTDLPEERFQELAGKARKEHKDEEFHEEPEKE' A
#
# COMPACT_ATOMS: atom_id res chain seq x y z
N MET A 1 -15.26 1.50 15.60
CA MET A 1 -13.90 1.72 15.03
C MET A 1 -12.91 0.57 15.29
N LYS A 2 -13.00 -0.19 16.40
CA LYS A 2 -12.05 -1.28 16.73
C LYS A 2 -11.80 -2.38 15.67
N GLY A 3 -12.71 -2.59 14.71
CA GLY A 3 -12.55 -3.62 13.67
C GLY A 3 -11.55 -3.23 12.58
N ILE A 4 -11.54 -1.96 12.17
CA ILE A 4 -10.66 -1.46 11.11
C ILE A 4 -9.20 -1.44 11.58
N ASP A 5 -8.95 -1.04 12.83
CA ASP A 5 -7.61 -1.06 13.42
C ASP A 5 -6.99 -2.46 13.40
N LYS A 6 -7.80 -3.49 13.68
CA LYS A 6 -7.35 -4.89 13.65
C LYS A 6 -6.99 -5.34 12.23
N LEU A 7 -7.77 -4.91 11.23
CA LEU A 7 -7.49 -5.19 9.82
C LEU A 7 -6.19 -4.53 9.36
N ILE A 8 -5.96 -3.28 9.73
CA ILE A 8 -4.72 -2.55 9.43
C ILE A 8 -3.50 -3.26 10.05
N GLN A 9 -3.62 -3.71 11.30
CA GLN A 9 -2.53 -4.47 11.94
C GLN A 9 -2.21 -5.78 11.21
N GLN A 10 -3.23 -6.52 10.75
CA GLN A 10 -2.99 -7.75 9.99
C GLN A 10 -2.42 -7.49 8.60
N ALA A 11 -2.94 -6.50 7.87
CA ALA A 11 -2.39 -6.10 6.58
C ALA A 11 -0.89 -5.74 6.69
N ARG A 12 -0.51 -5.04 7.77
CA ARG A 12 0.89 -4.77 8.12
C ARG A 12 1.68 -6.05 8.38
N VAL A 13 1.14 -7.01 9.13
CA VAL A 13 1.83 -8.28 9.36
C VAL A 13 2.05 -9.03 8.04
N VAL A 14 1.05 -9.08 7.15
CA VAL A 14 1.16 -9.75 5.84
C VAL A 14 2.22 -9.09 4.95
N ALA A 15 2.21 -7.75 4.85
CA ALA A 15 3.22 -7.02 4.08
C ALA A 15 4.63 -7.22 4.67
N GLY A 16 4.76 -7.26 5.99
CA GLY A 16 6.04 -7.50 6.66
C GLY A 16 6.57 -8.92 6.46
N ILE A 17 5.68 -9.93 6.42
CA ILE A 17 6.04 -11.31 6.07
C ILE A 17 6.57 -11.40 4.63
N ARG A 18 6.03 -10.60 3.70
CA ARG A 18 6.50 -10.52 2.31
C ARG A 18 7.78 -9.71 2.14
N GLY A 19 8.31 -9.12 3.22
CA GLY A 19 9.56 -8.38 3.23
C GLY A 19 9.44 -6.91 2.80
N ASP A 20 8.21 -6.39 2.69
CA ASP A 20 7.97 -4.99 2.33
C ASP A 20 8.15 -4.06 3.53
N GLU A 21 8.74 -2.88 3.28
CA GLU A 21 8.95 -1.85 4.30
C GLU A 21 7.61 -1.19 4.69
N LEU A 22 7.05 -1.63 5.83
CA LEU A 22 5.75 -1.17 6.34
C LEU A 22 5.61 0.34 6.51
N ASP A 23 6.72 1.05 6.70
CA ASP A 23 6.74 2.50 6.85
C ASP A 23 6.42 3.25 5.55
N GLN A 24 6.60 2.59 4.39
CA GLN A 24 6.22 3.12 3.07
C GLN A 24 4.72 3.01 2.78
N TYR A 25 3.94 2.34 3.64
CA TYR A 25 2.52 2.11 3.41
C TYR A 25 1.64 2.82 4.46
N ASP A 26 0.56 3.41 3.98
CA ASP A 26 -0.56 3.95 4.73
C ASP A 26 -1.84 3.19 4.38
N PHE A 27 -2.04 2.08 5.08
CA PHE A 27 -3.21 1.21 4.95
C PHE A 27 -4.54 1.90 5.31
N SER A 28 -4.51 3.09 5.93
CA SER A 28 -5.75 3.86 6.19
C SER A 28 -6.40 4.39 4.91
N LYS A 29 -5.65 4.44 3.81
CA LYS A 29 -6.15 4.79 2.47
C LYS A 29 -7.02 3.70 1.84
N LEU A 30 -6.88 2.46 2.30
CA LEU A 30 -7.65 1.33 1.79
C LEU A 30 -9.04 1.29 2.42
N THR A 31 -10.02 0.83 1.64
CA THR A 31 -11.35 0.56 2.16
C THR A 31 -11.35 -0.66 3.09
N THR A 32 -12.36 -0.78 3.94
CA THR A 32 -12.51 -1.94 4.83
C THR A 32 -12.51 -3.27 4.06
N ALA A 33 -13.07 -3.31 2.84
CA ALA A 33 -13.08 -4.50 1.99
C ALA A 33 -11.67 -4.88 1.50
N GLU A 34 -10.93 -3.89 0.99
CA GLU A 34 -9.53 -4.08 0.55
C GLU A 34 -8.63 -4.49 1.72
N LEU A 35 -8.84 -3.93 2.90
CA LEU A 35 -8.14 -4.33 4.12
C LEU A 35 -8.46 -5.78 4.53
N ILE A 36 -9.71 -6.22 4.38
CA ILE A 36 -10.10 -7.61 4.64
C ILE A 36 -9.42 -8.55 3.64
N GLU A 37 -9.41 -8.19 2.35
CA GLU A 37 -8.69 -8.95 1.32
C GLU A 37 -7.22 -9.10 1.73
N LEU A 38 -6.55 -7.99 2.08
CA LEU A 38 -5.13 -7.96 2.44
C LEU A 38 -4.82 -8.75 3.73
N ALA A 39 -5.73 -8.72 4.71
CA ALA A 39 -5.54 -9.29 6.04
C ALA A 39 -5.87 -10.80 6.14
N TYR A 40 -6.78 -11.31 5.31
CA TYR A 40 -7.37 -12.65 5.51
C TYR A 40 -7.37 -13.56 4.28
N THR A 41 -7.02 -13.06 3.09
CA THR A 41 -6.97 -13.87 1.88
C THR A 41 -5.51 -14.19 1.51
N ASP A 42 -5.26 -15.41 1.05
CA ASP A 42 -4.00 -15.75 0.37
C ASP A 42 -4.03 -15.06 -1.01
N LEU A 43 -3.64 -13.79 -1.04
CA LEU A 43 -3.78 -12.97 -2.24
C LEU A 43 -2.70 -13.34 -3.26
N PRO A 44 -3.06 -13.43 -4.56
CA PRO A 44 -2.07 -13.45 -5.62
C PRO A 44 -1.10 -12.28 -5.48
N GLU A 45 0.16 -12.50 -5.86
CA GLU A 45 1.20 -11.46 -5.76
C GLU A 45 0.79 -10.16 -6.49
N GLU A 46 0.20 -10.28 -7.68
CA GLU A 46 -0.32 -9.15 -8.45
C GLU A 46 -1.36 -8.34 -7.67
N ARG A 47 -2.30 -9.03 -6.98
CA ARG A 47 -3.36 -8.36 -6.23
C ARG A 47 -2.82 -7.69 -4.97
N PHE A 48 -1.88 -8.33 -4.31
CA PHE A 48 -1.16 -7.73 -3.19
C PHE A 48 -0.41 -6.48 -3.63
N GLN A 49 0.34 -6.53 -4.75
CA GLN A 49 1.05 -5.36 -5.26
C GLN A 49 0.11 -4.22 -5.64
N GLU A 50 -1.08 -4.51 -6.18
CA GLU A 50 -2.08 -3.46 -6.47
C GLU A 50 -2.56 -2.76 -5.18
N LEU A 51 -2.96 -3.54 -4.16
CA LEU A 51 -3.45 -2.99 -2.90
C LEU A 51 -2.34 -2.31 -2.09
N ALA A 52 -1.15 -2.89 -2.08
CA ALA A 52 0.04 -2.30 -1.50
C ALA A 52 0.41 -0.99 -2.24
N GLY A 53 0.32 -0.96 -3.56
CA GLY A 53 0.53 0.24 -4.37
C GLY A 53 -0.44 1.37 -4.02
N LYS A 54 -1.73 1.06 -3.84
CA LYS A 54 -2.73 2.03 -3.36
C LYS A 54 -2.45 2.51 -1.93
N ALA A 55 -2.03 1.60 -1.07
CA ALA A 55 -1.65 1.92 0.29
C ALA A 55 -0.30 2.66 0.35
N ARG A 56 0.54 2.60 -0.68
CA ARG A 56 1.85 3.23 -0.67
C ARG A 56 1.66 4.71 -0.40
N LYS A 57 2.41 5.22 0.58
CA LYS A 57 2.60 6.65 0.74
C LYS A 57 3.27 7.06 -0.54
N GLU A 58 2.55 7.79 -1.40
CA GLU A 58 3.16 8.51 -2.50
C GLU A 58 4.26 9.37 -1.87
N HIS A 59 5.49 8.85 -1.85
CA HIS A 59 6.61 9.70 -2.14
C HIS A 59 6.28 10.21 -3.52
N LYS A 60 5.70 11.39 -3.54
CA LYS A 60 5.56 12.20 -4.73
C LYS A 60 6.97 12.17 -5.32
N ASP A 61 7.19 11.30 -6.31
CA ASP A 61 8.21 11.53 -7.29
C ASP A 61 7.81 12.91 -7.80
N GLU A 62 8.54 13.89 -7.28
CA GLU A 62 8.70 15.18 -7.90
C GLU A 62 9.29 14.83 -9.26
N GLU A 63 8.41 14.46 -10.20
CA GLU A 63 8.72 14.34 -11.61
C GLU A 63 9.26 15.72 -11.97
N PHE A 64 10.59 15.83 -11.93
CA PHE A 64 11.33 16.91 -12.55
C PHE A 64 10.83 16.94 -14.00
N HIS A 65 9.96 17.91 -14.29
CA HIS A 65 9.67 18.31 -15.64
C HIS A 65 10.99 18.85 -16.20
N GLU A 66 11.75 17.98 -16.87
CA GLU A 66 12.82 18.39 -17.75
C GLU A 66 12.16 19.12 -18.93
N GLU A 67 11.99 20.44 -18.80
CA GLU A 67 11.68 21.30 -19.93
C GLU A 67 12.87 21.22 -20.91
N PRO A 68 12.67 20.85 -22.19
CA PRO A 68 13.76 20.86 -23.13
C PRO A 68 14.15 22.32 -23.42
N GLU A 69 15.37 22.71 -23.03
CA GLU A 69 16.00 23.94 -23.49
C GLU A 69 15.95 23.98 -25.02
N LYS A 70 15.23 24.95 -25.57
CA LYS A 70 15.25 25.26 -26.99
C LYS A 70 16.45 26.16 -27.27
N GLU A 71 17.42 25.64 -28.00
CA GLU A 71 18.44 26.42 -28.71
C GLU A 71 17.89 27.02 -30.00
#